data_AF-A0A085N1N8-F1
#
_entry.id   AF-A0A085N1N8-F1
#
_cell.length_a   1.000
_cell.length_b   1.000
_cell.length_c   1.000
_cell.angle_alpha   90.00
_cell.angle_beta   90.00
_cell.angle_gamma   90.00
#
_symmetry.space_group_name_H-M   'P 1'
#
loop_
_entity.id
_entity.type
_entity.pdbx_description
1 polymer ?
#
loop_
_entity_poly.entity_id
_entity_poly.type
_entity_poly.pdbx_seq_one_letter_code
_entity_poly.pdbx_strand_id
1 'polypeptide(L)'
;MKQRKEWLSPGKDPIPRAKPELHQRKTMLSVWWDCGGAIHFTLLPKNQTITTTIYLEQLKRLTSSVLHKRQKQQHAIMLQNDNA
;
A
#
# COMPACT_ATOMS: atom_id res chain seq x y z
N MET A 1 15.15 3.37 7.60
CA MET A 1 16.01 2.91 8.71
C MET A 1 15.15 2.19 9.72
N LYS A 2 15.51 0.95 10.10
CA LYS A 2 14.78 0.17 11.11
C LYS A 2 15.11 0.77 12.49
N GLN A 3 14.13 1.30 13.23
CA GLN A 3 14.34 1.60 14.64
C GLN A 3 14.54 0.27 15.38
N ARG A 4 15.75 0.03 15.87
CA ARG A 4 16.06 -1.12 16.71
C ARG A 4 15.74 -0.74 18.15
N LYS A 5 14.88 -1.52 18.80
CA LYS A 5 14.72 -1.45 20.25
C LYS A 5 15.93 -2.16 20.86
N GLU A 6 16.62 -1.48 21.75
CA GLU A 6 17.78 -2.01 22.47
C GLU A 6 17.37 -2.16 23.94
N TRP A 7 17.65 -3.33 24.50
CA TRP A 7 17.59 -3.54 25.94
C TRP A 7 18.97 -3.19 26.51
N LEU A 8 19.03 -2.16 27.35
CA LEU A 8 20.26 -1.67 27.95
C LEU A 8 20.21 -1.89 29.45
N SER A 9 21.38 -2.17 30.04
CA SER A 9 21.52 -2.18 31.50
C SER A 9 21.21 -0.79 32.08
N PRO A 10 20.73 -0.71 33.34
CA PRO A 10 20.45 0.57 33.98
C PRO A 10 21.67 1.51 33.94
N GLY A 11 21.44 2.77 33.55
CA GLY A 11 22.49 3.80 33.48
C GLY A 11 23.29 3.85 32.18
N LYS A 12 22.98 3.04 31.17
CA LYS A 12 23.58 3.17 29.83
C LYS A 12 22.69 3.95 28.88
N ASP A 13 23.29 4.91 28.18
CA ASP A 13 22.62 5.66 27.12
C ASP A 13 22.49 4.84 25.83
N PRO A 14 21.37 4.98 25.09
CA PRO A 14 21.20 4.37 23.79
C PRO A 14 22.03 5.07 22.71
N ILE A 15 22.40 4.31 21.68
CA ILE A 15 23.12 4.86 20.52
C ILE A 15 22.18 5.82 19.75
N PRO A 16 22.51 7.12 19.62
CA PRO A 16 21.69 8.06 18.86
C PRO A 16 21.62 7.64 17.39
N ARG A 17 20.41 7.63 16.83
CA ARG A 17 20.17 7.32 15.41
C ARG A 17 19.53 8.51 14.72
N ALA A 18 20.03 8.85 13.54
CA ALA A 18 19.49 9.93 12.72
C ALA A 18 18.00 9.67 12.43
N LYS A 19 17.18 10.71 12.57
CA LYS A 19 15.77 10.66 12.15
C LYS A 19 15.73 10.52 10.63
N PRO A 20 14.91 9.61 10.07
CA PRO A 20 14.69 9.58 8.63
C PRO A 20 14.17 10.94 8.15
N GLU A 21 14.73 11.43 7.05
CA GLU A 21 14.25 12.65 6.38
C GLU A 21 12.75 12.53 6.03
N LEU A 22 11.98 13.59 6.27
CA LEU A 22 10.53 13.61 6.03
C LEU A 22 10.18 13.34 4.55
N HIS A 23 11.04 13.82 3.65
CA HIS A 23 10.89 13.75 2.19
C HIS A 23 11.76 12.66 1.54
N GLN A 24 12.00 11.53 2.24
CA GLN A 24 12.58 10.37 1.55
C GLN A 24 11.76 10.01 0.30
N ARG A 25 12.45 9.60 -0.77
CA ARG A 25 11.84 9.12 -2.01
C ARG A 25 10.93 7.93 -1.69
N LYS A 26 9.62 8.17 -1.60
CA LYS A 26 8.61 7.15 -1.28
C LYS A 26 8.09 6.50 -2.55
N THR A 27 7.74 5.23 -2.43
CA THR A 27 7.07 4.44 -3.44
C THR A 27 5.62 4.27 -2.96
N MET A 28 4.65 4.62 -3.80
CA MET A 28 3.23 4.50 -3.46
C MET A 28 2.71 3.12 -3.87
N LEU A 29 1.96 2.47 -2.99
CA LEU A 29 1.35 1.16 -3.23
C LEU A 29 -0.17 1.31 -3.16
N SER A 30 -0.86 0.95 -4.24
CA SER A 30 -2.32 0.78 -4.27
C SER A 30 -2.65 -0.70 -4.14
N VAL A 31 -3.56 -1.06 -3.23
CA VAL A 31 -4.02 -2.44 -3.03
C VAL A 31 -5.53 -2.49 -3.05
N TRP A 32 -6.06 -3.43 -3.83
CA TRP A 32 -7.48 -3.79 -3.89
C TRP A 32 -7.67 -5.20 -3.36
N TRP A 33 -8.59 -5.39 -2.42
CA TRP A 33 -8.77 -6.65 -1.70
C TRP A 33 -10.21 -6.81 -1.23
N ASP A 34 -10.60 -8.05 -0.92
CA ASP A 34 -11.87 -8.41 -0.29
C ASP A 34 -11.64 -9.40 0.86
N CYS A 35 -12.71 -9.94 1.45
CA CYS A 35 -12.62 -10.95 2.51
C CYS A 35 -11.85 -12.22 2.12
N GLY A 36 -11.71 -12.50 0.82
CA GLY A 36 -10.90 -13.59 0.28
C GLY A 36 -9.44 -13.21 0.00
N GLY A 37 -9.01 -12.00 0.38
CA GLY A 37 -7.64 -11.52 0.28
C GLY A 37 -7.38 -10.58 -0.90
N ALA A 38 -6.10 -10.40 -1.23
CA ALA A 38 -5.66 -9.41 -2.22
C ALA A 38 -6.05 -9.80 -3.66
N ILE A 39 -6.73 -8.88 -4.35
CA ILE A 39 -7.19 -9.04 -5.72
C ILE A 39 -6.18 -8.45 -6.69
N HIS A 40 -5.77 -7.19 -6.49
CA HIS A 40 -4.83 -6.50 -7.36
C HIS A 40 -3.97 -5.54 -6.54
N PHE A 41 -2.72 -5.36 -6.93
CA PHE A 41 -1.88 -4.30 -6.39
C PHE A 41 -1.07 -3.64 -7.50
N THR A 42 -0.79 -2.36 -7.35
CA THR A 42 0.09 -1.61 -8.24
C THR A 42 1.10 -0.85 -7.40
N LEU A 43 2.38 -1.09 -7.67
CA LEU A 43 3.47 -0.33 -7.09
C LEU A 43 3.87 0.78 -8.06
N LEU A 44 3.63 2.03 -7.68
CA LEU A 44 4.00 3.18 -8.49
C LEU A 44 5.52 3.39 -8.44
N PRO A 45 6.15 3.86 -9.53
CA PRO A 45 7.53 4.35 -9.50
C PRO A 45 7.78 5.34 -8.35
N LYS A 46 9.05 5.45 -7.93
CA LYS A 46 9.45 6.37 -6.86
C LYS A 46 9.03 7.80 -7.21
N ASN A 47 8.52 8.52 -6.21
CA ASN A 47 8.06 9.91 -6.32
C ASN A 47 6.87 10.15 -7.27
N GLN A 48 6.14 9.09 -7.65
CA GLN A 48 4.85 9.25 -8.31
C GLN A 48 3.70 9.12 -7.30
N THR A 49 2.65 9.90 -7.55
CA THR A 49 1.40 9.92 -6.78
C THR A 49 0.26 9.45 -7.68
N ILE A 50 -0.82 8.94 -7.09
CA ILE A 50 -2.03 8.58 -7.81
C ILE A 50 -2.68 9.85 -8.38
N THR A 51 -2.69 9.96 -9.70
CA THR A 51 -3.52 10.91 -10.45
C THR A 51 -4.84 10.25 -10.84
N THR A 52 -5.82 11.03 -11.28
CA THR A 52 -7.08 10.50 -11.83
C THR A 52 -6.85 9.50 -12.96
N THR A 53 -5.87 9.76 -13.83
CA THR A 53 -5.53 8.86 -14.94
C THR A 53 -4.99 7.52 -14.46
N ILE A 54 -4.07 7.54 -13.49
CA ILE A 54 -3.52 6.33 -12.87
C ILE A 54 -4.63 5.56 -12.14
N TYR A 55 -5.49 6.25 -11.40
CA TYR A 55 -6.61 5.64 -10.69
C TYR A 55 -7.57 4.92 -11.64
N LEU A 56 -7.96 5.57 -12.74
CA LEU A 56 -8.81 4.97 -13.77
C LEU A 56 -8.16 3.74 -14.41
N GLU A 57 -6.86 3.78 -14.66
CA GLU A 57 -6.12 2.62 -15.19
C GLU A 57 -6.09 1.46 -14.19
N GLN A 58 -5.87 1.76 -12.91
CA GLN A 58 -5.92 0.75 -11.84
C GLN A 58 -7.31 0.11 -11.74
N LEU A 59 -8.40 0.87 -11.88
CA LEU A 59 -9.76 0.33 -11.89
C LEU A 59 -10.00 -0.60 -13.09
N LYS A 60 -9.51 -0.27 -14.28
CA LYS A 60 -9.60 -1.17 -15.45
C LYS A 60 -8.90 -2.50 -15.19
N ARG A 61 -7.68 -2.45 -14.64
CA ARG A 61 -6.89 -3.65 -14.26
C ARG A 61 -7.54 -4.43 -13.13
N LEU A 62 -8.19 -3.74 -12.19
CA LEU A 62 -8.96 -4.35 -11.12
C LEU A 62 -10.12 -5.16 -11.69
N THR A 63 -10.90 -4.62 -12.62
CA THR A 63 -12.02 -5.34 -13.25
C THR A 63 -11.57 -6.66 -13.85
N SER A 64 -10.47 -6.67 -14.61
CA SER A 64 -9.90 -7.92 -15.15
C SER A 64 -9.42 -8.88 -14.06
N SER A 65 -8.81 -8.36 -12.99
CA SER A 65 -8.32 -9.16 -11.87
C SER A 65 -9.47 -9.80 -11.06
N VAL A 66 -10.57 -9.08 -10.86
CA VAL A 66 -11.78 -9.58 -10.18
C VAL A 66 -12.41 -10.68 -11.01
N LEU A 67 -12.61 -10.45 -12.31
CA LEU A 67 -13.15 -11.45 -13.23
C LEU A 67 -12.33 -12.75 -13.18
N HIS A 68 -11.00 -12.64 -13.13
CA HIS A 68 -10.13 -13.82 -13.07
C HIS A 68 -10.14 -14.52 -11.70
N LYS A 69 -10.04 -13.76 -10.59
CA LYS A 69 -9.84 -14.31 -9.23
C LYS A 69 -11.12 -14.57 -8.45
N ARG A 70 -12.26 -14.03 -8.89
CA ARG A 70 -13.57 -14.11 -8.22
C ARG A 70 -14.67 -14.58 -9.18
N GLN A 71 -14.33 -15.46 -10.12
CA GLN A 71 -15.26 -16.04 -11.11
C GLN A 71 -16.57 -16.59 -10.51
N LYS A 72 -16.51 -17.06 -9.26
CA LYS A 72 -17.64 -17.68 -8.55
C LYS A 72 -18.50 -16.69 -7.75
N GLN A 73 -18.16 -15.40 -7.73
CA GLN A 73 -18.99 -14.40 -7.05
C GLN A 73 -20.28 -14.20 -7.84
N GLN A 74 -21.41 -14.58 -7.23
CA GLN A 74 -22.75 -14.47 -7.81
C GLN A 74 -23.44 -13.15 -7.47
N HIS A 75 -22.86 -12.35 -6.58
CA HIS A 75 -23.40 -11.08 -6.14
C HIS A 75 -22.70 -9.90 -6.82
N ALA A 76 -23.40 -8.77 -6.90
CA ALA A 76 -22.84 -7.54 -7.42
C ALA A 76 -21.59 -7.11 -6.62
N ILE A 77 -20.56 -6.67 -7.33
CA ILE A 77 -19.33 -6.16 -6.72
C ILE A 77 -19.58 -4.70 -6.31
N MET A 78 -19.45 -4.40 -5.01
CA MET A 78 -19.50 -3.04 -4.50
C MET A 78 -18.08 -2.54 -4.25
N LEU A 79 -17.74 -1.41 -4.85
CA LEU A 79 -16.44 -0.76 -4.65
C LEU A 79 -16.54 0.22 -3.49
N GLN A 80 -15.61 0.13 -2.55
CA GLN A 80 -15.46 1.07 -1.45
C GLN A 80 -14.03 1.64 -1.46
N ASN A 81 -13.92 2.96 -1.47
CA ASN A 81 -12.70 3.74 -1.32
C ASN A 81 -12.98 4.99 -0.47
N ASP A 82 -11.95 5.74 -0.10
CA ASP A 82 -12.11 7.04 0.55
C ASP A 82 -12.56 8.13 -0.45
N ASN A 83 -12.76 9.35 0.06
CA ASN A 83 -13.21 10.51 -0.71
C ASN A 83 -12.03 11.36 -1.21
N ALA A 84 -10.84 10.78 -1.40
CA ALA A 84 -9.67 11.49 -1.89
C ALA A 84 -9.88 12.06 -3.31
#